data_AF-A0A1T4RVK9-F1
#
_entry.id   AF-A0A1T4RVK9-F1
#
_cell.length_a   1.000
_cell.length_b   1.000
_cell.length_c   1.000
_cell.angle_alpha   90.00
_cell.angle_beta   90.00
_cell.angle_gamma   90.00
#
_symmetry.space_group_name_H-M   'P 1'
#
loop_
_entity.id
_entity.type
_entity.pdbx_description
1 polymer ?
#
loop_
_entity_poly.entity_id
_entity_poly.type
_entity_poly.pdbx_seq_one_letter_code
_entity_poly.pdbx_strand_id
1 'polypeptide(L)' 'MSPRMQIVWSVLEAAKDAGDELIIAACRRIIVADRIGWRKHGNPADYRLVLDFYG' A
#
# COMPACT_ATOMS: atom_id res chain seq x y z
N MET A 1 3.05 10.81 -9.98
CA MET A 1 2.72 9.81 -8.93
C MET A 1 2.27 10.56 -7.69
N SER A 2 1.17 10.17 -7.04
CA SER A 2 0.69 10.87 -5.84
C SER A 2 1.60 10.60 -4.64
N PRO A 3 1.67 11.51 -3.64
CA PRO A 3 2.47 11.28 -2.42
C PRO A 3 2.12 9.98 -1.71
N ARG A 4 0.82 9.62 -1.67
CA ARG A 4 0.37 8.32 -1.17
C ARG A 4 1.05 7.15 -1.88
N MET A 5 1.07 7.20 -3.21
CA MET A 5 1.61 6.10 -4.00
C MET A 5 3.13 5.98 -3.87
N GLN A 6 3.84 7.09 -3.62
CA GLN A 6 5.26 7.03 -3.24
C GLN A 6 5.47 6.19 -1.98
N ILE A 7 4.70 6.47 -0.91
CA ILE A 7 4.76 5.69 0.34
C ILE A 7 4.46 4.21 0.08
N VAL A 8 3.37 3.91 -0.65
CA VAL A 8 2.94 2.53 -0.91
C VAL A 8 4.01 1.73 -1.67
N TRP A 9 4.67 2.35 -2.66
CA TRP A 9 5.74 1.69 -3.40
C TRP A 9 6.98 1.46 -2.53
N SER A 10 7.41 2.45 -1.74
CA SER A 10 8.53 2.29 -0.80
C SER A 10 8.25 1.21 0.25
N VAL A 11 7.05 1.17 0.81
CA VAL A 11 6.63 0.13 1.77
C VAL A 11 6.56 -1.24 1.10
N LEU A 12 6.10 -1.33 -0.15
CA LEU A 12 6.09 -2.59 -0.88
C LEU A 12 7.49 -3.17 -1.07
N GLU A 13 8.49 -2.34 -1.36
CA GLU A 13 9.89 -2.77 -1.48
C GLU A 13 10.41 -3.26 -0.13
N ALA A 14 10.28 -2.45 0.92
CA ALA A 14 10.70 -2.83 2.27
C ALA A 14 10.00 -4.10 2.80
N ALA A 15 8.70 -4.26 2.53
CA ALA A 15 7.95 -5.43 2.95
C ALA A 15 8.38 -6.71 2.19
N LYS A 16 8.78 -6.59 0.92
CA LYS A 16 9.38 -7.71 0.18
C LYS A 16 10.72 -8.12 0.77
N ASP A 17 11.56 -7.14 1.13
CA ASP A 17 12.86 -7.41 1.75
C ASP A 17 12.70 -8.06 3.14
N ALA A 18 11.67 -7.66 3.90
CA ALA A 18 11.33 -8.22 5.20
C ALA A 18 10.56 -9.55 5.15
N GLY A 19 9.99 -9.92 3.99
CA GLY A 19 9.12 -11.09 3.83
C GLY A 19 7.75 -10.95 4.50
N ASP A 20 7.24 -9.73 4.71
CA ASP A 20 5.93 -9.49 5.33
C ASP A 20 4.80 -9.56 4.29
N GLU A 21 4.27 -10.78 4.12
CA GLU A 21 3.20 -11.07 3.15
C GLU A 21 1.91 -10.28 3.40
N LEU A 22 1.62 -9.90 4.65
CA LEU A 22 0.42 -9.13 4.98
C LEU A 22 0.52 -7.71 4.39
N ILE A 23 1.67 -7.07 4.59
CA ILE A 23 1.93 -5.71 4.09
C ILE A 23 2.07 -5.71 2.58
N ILE A 24 2.74 -6.71 1.99
CA ILE A 24 2.82 -6.89 0.53
C ILE A 24 1.40 -6.96 -0.07
N ALA A 25 0.52 -7.76 0.51
CA ALA A 25 -0.86 -7.89 0.04
C ALA A 25 -1.64 -6.58 0.15
N ALA A 26 -1.48 -5.84 1.26
CA ALA A 26 -2.11 -4.54 1.46
C ALA A 26 -1.64 -3.51 0.41
N CYS A 27 -0.33 -3.41 0.17
CA CYS A 27 0.24 -2.54 -0.86
C CYS A 27 -0.30 -2.87 -2.25
N ARG A 28 -0.37 -4.17 -2.62
CA ARG A 28 -0.91 -4.60 -3.92
C ARG A 28 -2.38 -4.19 -4.09
N ARG A 29 -3.22 -4.35 -3.06
CA ARG A 29 -4.63 -3.91 -3.09
C ARG A 29 -4.74 -2.40 -3.30
N ILE A 30 -3.91 -1.61 -2.63
CA ILE A 30 -3.89 -0.14 -2.79
C ILE A 30 -3.47 0.25 -4.21
N ILE A 31 -2.43 -0.38 -4.77
CA ILE A 31 -1.99 -0.12 -6.15
C ILE A 31 -3.10 -0.40 -7.15
N VAL A 32 -3.82 -1.53 -6.99
CA VAL A 32 -4.97 -1.85 -7.83
C VAL A 32 -6.06 -0.80 -7.67
N ALA A 33 -6.41 -0.43 -6.44
CA ALA A 33 -7.41 0.58 -6.15
C ALA A 33 -7.07 1.95 -6.74
N ASP A 34 -5.79 2.36 -6.71
CA ASP A 34 -5.33 3.60 -7.33
C ASP A 34 -5.54 3.57 -8.86
N ARG A 35 -5.21 2.44 -9.50
CA ARG A 35 -5.37 2.24 -10.94
C ARG A 35 -6.82 2.25 -11.41
N ILE A 36 -7.75 1.67 -10.65
CA ILE A 36 -9.18 1.59 -11.00
C ILE A 36 -10.02 2.74 -10.42
N GLY A 37 -9.41 3.64 -9.67
CA GLY A 37 -10.07 4.80 -9.06
C GLY A 37 -10.20 4.68 -7.54
N TRP A 38 -9.25 5.28 -6.82
CA TRP A 38 -9.15 5.19 -5.37
C TRP A 38 -10.41 5.61 -4.62
N ARG A 39 -11.10 6.66 -5.09
CA ARG A 39 -12.26 7.22 -4.37
C ARG A 39 -13.37 6.18 -4.14
N LYS A 40 -13.49 5.19 -5.03
CA LYS A 40 -14.52 4.13 -4.97
C LYS A 40 -13.99 2.80 -4.44
N HIS A 41 -12.71 2.52 -4.64
CA HIS A 41 -12.12 1.19 -4.42
C HIS A 41 -11.04 1.17 -3.33
N GLY A 42 -10.66 2.32 -2.78
CA GLY A 42 -9.69 2.42 -1.71
C GLY A 42 -10.20 1.78 -0.43
N ASN A 43 -9.37 0.94 0.18
CA ASN A 43 -9.64 0.35 1.48
C ASN A 43 -8.84 1.10 2.57
N PRO A 44 -9.50 1.80 3.51
CA PRO A 44 -8.82 2.50 4.59
C PRO A 44 -7.99 1.58 5.50
N ALA A 45 -8.41 0.33 5.70
CA ALA A 45 -7.69 -0.62 6.55
C ALA A 45 -6.34 -1.03 5.94
N ASP A 46 -6.32 -1.29 4.63
CA ASP A 46 -5.06 -1.58 3.91
C ASP A 46 -4.12 -0.38 3.98
N TYR A 47 -4.66 0.83 3.79
CA TYR A 47 -3.83 2.03 3.85
C TYR A 47 -3.29 2.28 5.26
N ARG A 48 -4.07 1.98 6.29
CA ARG A 48 -3.61 2.07 7.67
C ARG A 48 -2.47 1.11 7.96
N LEU A 49 -2.57 -0.15 7.52
CA LEU A 49 -1.48 -1.14 7.65
C LEU A 49 -0.18 -0.64 7.00
N VAL A 50 -0.28 -0.06 5.80
CA VAL A 50 0.89 0.51 5.10
C VAL A 50 1.49 1.68 5.85
N LEU A 51 0.68 2.58 6.42
CA LEU A 51 1.17 3.70 7.22
C LEU A 51 1.80 3.25 8.53
N ASP A 52 1.19 2.28 9.22
CA ASP A 52 1.73 1.74 10.48
C ASP A 52 3.07 1.02 10.25
N PHE A 53 3.28 0.40 9.08
CA PHE A 53 4.58 -0.16 8.70
C PHE A 53 5.62 0.91 8.31
N TYR A 54 5.17 2.03 7.73
CA TYR A 54 6.05 3.09 7.25
C TYR A 54 6.76 3.84 8.39
N GLY A 55 6.08 4.01 9.53
CA GLY A 55 6.57 4.74 10.71
C GLY A 55 5.85 6.06 10.96
#